data_AF-A0A3C1QZ89-F1
#
_entry.id   AF-A0A3C1QZ89-F1
#
_cell.length_a   1.000
_cell.length_b   1.000
_cell.length_c   1.000
_cell.angle_alpha   90.00
_cell.angle_beta   90.00
_cell.angle_gamma   90.00
#
_symmetry.space_group_name_H-M   'P 1'
#
loop_
_entity.id
_entity.type
_entity.pdbx_description
1 polymer ?
#
loop_
_entity_poly.entity_id
_entity_poly.type
_entity_poly.pdbx_seq_one_letter_code
_entity_poly.pdbx_strand_id
1 'polypeptide(L)'
;MEVSVAPSDQVIRQARPGDVAVLCSEHFETHREAVGELRRRRVATVYAIDGILEWRNAWENAPDERACPWTMRPCLADKVAVIGPSQARVLAAWGNADRLELVGVPRFDDLVARRPDPTATLERIR
;
A
#
# COMPACT_ATOMS: atom_id res chain seq x y z
N MET A 1 -4.01 17.46 -9.86
CA MET A 1 -4.06 16.52 -8.73
C MET A 1 -2.79 16.73 -7.93
N GLU A 2 -2.90 17.15 -6.69
CA GLU A 2 -1.75 17.33 -5.80
C GLU A 2 -1.48 16.00 -5.10
N VAL A 3 -0.21 15.58 -5.03
CA VAL A 3 0.23 14.33 -4.40
C VAL A 3 1.31 14.66 -3.40
N SER A 4 1.10 14.24 -2.15
CA SER A 4 2.09 14.37 -1.07
C SER A 4 2.40 13.00 -0.48
N VAL A 5 3.67 12.74 -0.20
CA VAL A 5 4.12 11.53 0.48
C VAL A 5 4.56 11.92 1.89
N ALA A 6 4.01 11.24 2.90
CA ALA A 6 4.31 11.50 4.29
C ALA A 6 4.17 10.22 5.14
N PRO A 7 4.78 10.16 6.32
CA PRO A 7 4.54 9.09 7.29
C PRO A 7 3.07 9.00 7.71
N SER A 8 2.62 7.81 8.14
CA SER A 8 1.22 7.53 8.47
C SER A 8 0.58 8.54 9.43
N ASP A 9 1.29 8.93 10.49
CA ASP A 9 0.78 9.85 11.51
C ASP A 9 0.53 11.25 10.94
N GLN A 10 1.37 11.69 10.01
CA GLN A 10 1.22 12.94 9.30
C GLN A 10 0.07 12.88 8.29
N VAL A 11 -0.07 11.76 7.57
CA VAL A 11 -1.22 11.54 6.66
C VAL A 11 -2.54 11.63 7.42
N ILE A 12 -2.65 10.99 8.59
CA ILE A 12 -3.85 11.05 9.44
C ILE A 12 -4.20 12.50 9.83
N ARG A 13 -3.18 13.33 10.14
CA ARG A 13 -3.38 14.74 10.52
C ARG A 13 -3.77 15.64 9.35
N GLN A 14 -3.28 15.35 8.15
CA GLN A 14 -3.43 16.21 6.98
C GLN A 14 -4.68 15.88 6.14
N ALA A 15 -5.02 14.60 6.02
CA ALA A 15 -6.11 14.13 5.16
C ALA A 15 -7.49 14.60 5.64
N ARG A 16 -8.36 14.91 4.69
CA ARG A 16 -9.71 15.46 4.88
C ARG A 16 -10.74 14.62 4.13
N PRO A 17 -12.03 14.67 4.50
CA PRO A 17 -13.09 14.06 3.71
C PRO A 17 -13.03 14.53 2.25
N GLY A 18 -13.02 13.59 1.31
CA GLY A 18 -12.82 13.85 -0.12
C GLY A 18 -11.41 13.52 -0.63
N ASP A 19 -10.42 13.38 0.26
CA ASP A 19 -9.09 12.91 -0.10
C ASP A 19 -9.05 11.38 -0.25
N VAL A 20 -7.99 10.91 -0.92
CA VAL A 20 -7.64 9.48 -1.02
C VAL A 20 -6.26 9.26 -0.42
N ALA A 21 -6.19 8.37 0.57
CA ALA A 21 -4.93 7.91 1.14
C ALA A 21 -4.49 6.60 0.47
N VAL A 22 -3.29 6.59 -0.10
CA VAL A 22 -2.70 5.39 -0.70
C VAL A 22 -1.64 4.82 0.23
N LEU A 23 -1.78 3.53 0.57
CA LEU A 23 -0.85 2.81 1.43
C LEU A 23 -0.19 1.68 0.63
N CYS A 24 1.06 1.37 0.98
CA CYS A 24 1.87 0.36 0.29
C CYS A 24 2.00 -0.95 1.06
N SER A 25 1.57 -0.99 2.33
CA SER A 25 1.63 -2.20 3.16
C SER A 25 0.64 -2.15 4.32
N GLU A 26 -0.12 -3.23 4.54
CA GLU A 26 -0.92 -3.45 5.76
C GLU A 26 -0.20 -4.37 6.78
N HIS A 27 1.02 -4.82 6.47
CA HIS A 27 1.81 -5.66 7.36
C HIS A 27 2.27 -4.91 8.62
N PHE A 28 2.55 -3.61 8.49
CA PHE A 28 2.95 -2.78 9.62
C PHE A 28 1.74 -2.25 10.40
N GLU A 29 1.82 -2.30 11.72
CA GLU A 29 0.77 -1.82 12.61
C GLU A 29 0.39 -0.36 12.37
N THR A 30 1.39 0.50 12.19
CA THR A 30 1.19 1.94 11.94
C THR A 30 0.31 2.21 10.72
N HIS A 31 0.38 1.37 9.68
CA HIS A 31 -0.49 1.51 8.51
C HIS A 31 -1.91 1.00 8.79
N ARG A 32 -2.07 -0.11 9.52
CA ARG A 32 -3.40 -0.61 9.89
C ARG A 32 -4.16 0.37 10.78
N GLU A 33 -3.49 0.93 11.78
CA GLU A 33 -4.06 1.98 12.64
C GLU A 33 -4.44 3.21 11.82
N ALA A 34 -3.58 3.62 10.88
CA ALA A 34 -3.87 4.71 9.97
C ALA A 34 -5.12 4.46 9.12
N VAL A 35 -5.28 3.27 8.54
CA VAL A 35 -6.50 2.93 7.78
C VAL A 35 -7.74 3.06 8.67
N GLY A 36 -7.69 2.56 9.90
CA GLY A 36 -8.80 2.68 10.85
C GLY A 36 -9.15 4.14 11.20
N GLU A 37 -8.15 4.97 11.45
CA GLU A 37 -8.31 6.41 11.71
C GLU A 37 -8.87 7.16 10.50
N LEU A 38 -8.32 6.91 9.31
CA LEU A 38 -8.72 7.56 8.06
C LEU A 38 -10.17 7.21 7.69
N ARG A 39 -10.57 5.94 7.84
CA ARG A 39 -11.97 5.53 7.61
C ARG A 39 -12.93 6.21 8.59
N ARG A 40 -12.58 6.32 9.88
CA ARG A 40 -13.38 7.09 10.86
C ARG A 40 -13.53 8.56 10.48
N ARG A 41 -12.53 9.13 9.81
CA ARG A 41 -12.54 10.50 9.28
C ARG A 41 -13.20 10.63 7.91
N ARG A 42 -13.77 9.55 7.35
CA ARG A 42 -14.38 9.51 6.01
C ARG A 42 -13.39 9.84 4.88
N VAL A 43 -12.12 9.45 5.06
CA VAL A 43 -11.10 9.48 4.01
C VAL A 43 -11.08 8.12 3.32
N ALA A 44 -11.12 8.10 1.99
CA ALA A 44 -11.05 6.87 1.23
C ALA A 44 -9.63 6.30 1.26
N THR A 45 -9.52 4.98 1.43
CA THR A 45 -8.22 4.30 1.54
C THR A 45 -8.02 3.30 0.40
N VAL A 46 -6.85 3.36 -0.24
CA VAL A 46 -6.42 2.43 -1.28
C VAL A 46 -5.16 1.74 -0.83
N TYR A 47 -5.18 0.41 -0.82
CA TYR A 47 -3.97 -0.39 -0.69
C TYR A 47 -3.40 -0.67 -2.09
N ALA A 48 -2.29 -0.01 -2.43
CA ALA A 48 -1.51 -0.29 -3.63
C ALA A 48 -0.50 -1.40 -3.31
N ILE A 49 -0.77 -2.62 -3.77
CA ILE A 49 0.08 -3.78 -3.50
C ILE A 49 1.27 -3.81 -4.46
N ASP A 50 2.44 -4.21 -3.95
CA ASP A 50 3.70 -4.31 -4.69
C ASP A 50 3.87 -5.62 -5.48
N GLY A 51 2.87 -6.51 -5.42
CA GLY A 51 2.92 -7.82 -6.07
C GLY A 51 3.25 -8.97 -5.12
N ILE A 52 3.70 -8.65 -3.90
CA ILE A 52 4.16 -9.62 -2.93
C ILE A 52 3.00 -10.04 -2.04
N LEU A 53 2.78 -11.35 -1.96
CA LEU A 53 1.83 -11.98 -1.04
C LEU A 53 2.62 -12.69 0.03
N GLU A 54 2.78 -12.04 1.19
CA GLU A 54 3.75 -12.48 2.19
C GLU A 54 3.20 -13.61 3.07
N TRP A 55 3.14 -14.81 2.50
CA TRP A 55 2.65 -16.03 3.15
C TRP A 55 3.55 -16.51 4.29
N ARG A 56 4.85 -16.16 4.22
CA ARG A 56 5.83 -16.48 5.25
C ARG A 56 5.46 -15.88 6.60
N ASN A 57 4.88 -14.68 6.60
CA ASN A 57 4.45 -14.01 7.81
C ASN A 57 3.37 -14.82 8.57
N ALA A 58 2.63 -15.72 7.92
CA ALA A 58 1.71 -16.60 8.64
C ALA A 58 2.41 -17.68 9.48
N TRP A 59 3.71 -17.94 9.24
CA TRP A 59 4.49 -19.02 9.86
C TRP A 59 5.76 -18.53 10.60
N GLU A 60 6.34 -17.44 10.13
CA GLU A 60 7.63 -16.91 10.61
C GLU A 60 7.49 -15.73 11.59
N ASN A 61 6.31 -15.10 11.66
CA ASN A 61 6.10 -14.03 12.64
C ASN A 61 6.29 -14.57 14.06
N ALA A 62 7.02 -13.82 14.89
CA ALA A 62 7.17 -14.19 16.29
C ALA A 62 5.81 -14.12 17.01
N PRO A 63 5.54 -14.96 18.03
CA PRO A 63 4.25 -14.98 18.74
C PRO A 63 3.87 -13.63 19.36
N ASP A 64 4.87 -12.81 19.70
CA ASP A 64 4.76 -11.46 20.26
C ASP A 64 4.87 -10.36 19.20
N GLU A 65 5.22 -10.71 17.97
CA GLU A 65 5.21 -9.77 16.86
C GLU A 65 3.77 -9.38 16.56
N ARG A 66 3.48 -8.09 16.65
CA ARG A 66 2.21 -7.50 16.19
C ARG A 66 2.09 -7.51 14.66
N ALA A 67 2.74 -8.44 13.98
CA ALA A 67 2.53 -8.68 12.57
C ALA A 67 1.19 -9.39 12.41
N CYS A 68 0.34 -8.90 11.50
CA CYS A 68 -1.01 -9.43 11.34
C CYS A 68 -0.91 -10.82 10.68
N PRO A 69 -1.20 -11.94 11.39
CA PRO A 69 -1.17 -13.28 10.77
C PRO A 69 -2.22 -13.43 9.66
N TRP A 70 -3.17 -12.49 9.61
CA TRP A 70 -4.25 -12.38 8.65
C TRP A 70 -4.06 -11.20 7.69
N THR A 71 -2.82 -10.76 7.44
CA THR A 71 -2.54 -9.68 6.49
C THR A 71 -3.26 -9.96 5.17
N MET A 72 -4.07 -9.00 4.71
CA MET A 72 -4.93 -9.10 3.52
C MET A 72 -6.12 -10.09 3.60
N ARG A 73 -6.53 -10.57 4.78
CA ARG A 73 -7.64 -11.54 4.95
C ARG A 73 -8.76 -11.06 5.90
N PRO A 74 -9.69 -10.18 5.46
CA PRO A 74 -9.60 -9.33 4.28
C PRO A 74 -8.76 -8.07 4.55
N CYS A 75 -8.37 -7.35 3.50
CA CYS A 75 -7.73 -6.04 3.61
C CYS A 75 -8.62 -5.03 4.35
N LEU A 76 -7.98 -4.15 5.12
CA LEU A 76 -8.67 -3.10 5.87
C LEU A 76 -9.07 -1.92 4.97
N ALA A 77 -8.31 -1.67 3.91
CA ALA A 77 -8.56 -0.59 2.95
C ALA A 77 -9.91 -0.73 2.22
N ASP A 78 -10.46 0.40 1.77
CA ASP A 78 -11.73 0.44 1.01
C ASP A 78 -11.59 -0.15 -0.39
N LYS A 79 -10.40 -0.01 -1.00
CA LYS A 79 -10.04 -0.60 -2.29
C LYS A 79 -8.62 -1.17 -2.24
N VAL A 80 -8.36 -2.19 -3.06
CA VAL A 80 -7.05 -2.80 -3.25
C VAL A 80 -6.69 -2.74 -4.72
N ALA A 81 -5.68 -1.95 -5.05
CA ALA A 81 -5.14 -1.86 -6.41
C ALA A 81 -4.17 -3.02 -6.60
N VAL A 82 -4.51 -3.96 -7.50
CA VAL A 82 -3.76 -5.19 -7.76
C VAL A 82 -3.05 -5.15 -9.10
N ILE A 83 -1.86 -5.74 -9.14
CA ILE A 83 -0.97 -5.71 -10.30
C ILE A 83 -1.46 -6.63 -11.42
N GLY A 84 -2.15 -7.73 -11.09
CA GLY A 84 -2.62 -8.64 -12.13
C GLY A 84 -3.59 -9.72 -11.68
N PRO A 85 -4.10 -10.52 -12.64
CA PRO A 85 -5.19 -11.47 -12.40
C PRO A 85 -4.85 -12.58 -11.41
N SER A 86 -3.59 -13.03 -11.38
CA SER A 86 -3.16 -14.09 -10.45
C SER A 86 -3.30 -13.64 -8.99
N GLN A 87 -2.81 -12.43 -8.69
CA GLN A 87 -2.93 -11.82 -7.38
C GLN A 87 -4.40 -11.51 -7.03
N ALA A 88 -5.16 -11.00 -8.01
CA ALA A 88 -6.57 -10.72 -7.83
C ALA A 88 -7.36 -11.97 -7.42
N ARG A 89 -7.14 -13.09 -8.11
CA ARG A 89 -7.79 -14.38 -7.81
C ARG A 89 -7.49 -14.85 -6.39
N VAL A 90 -6.25 -14.73 -5.95
CA VAL A 90 -5.82 -15.15 -4.62
C VAL A 90 -6.45 -14.25 -3.53
N LEU A 91 -6.39 -12.93 -3.70
CA LEU A 91 -6.98 -11.99 -2.74
C LEU A 91 -8.51 -12.08 -2.69
N ALA A 92 -9.16 -12.37 -3.82
CA ALA A 92 -10.59 -12.62 -3.89
C ALA A 92 -10.97 -13.85 -3.04
N ALA A 93 -10.19 -14.94 -3.13
CA ALA A 93 -10.37 -16.13 -2.31
C ALA A 93 -10.13 -15.87 -0.80
N TRP A 94 -9.41 -14.80 -0.45
CA TRP A 94 -9.24 -14.36 0.94
C TRP A 94 -10.31 -13.35 1.42
N GLY A 95 -11.38 -13.18 0.64
CA GLY A 95 -12.53 -12.36 1.03
C GLY A 95 -12.48 -10.91 0.54
N ASN A 96 -11.62 -10.58 -0.43
CA ASN A 96 -11.52 -9.21 -0.97
C ASN A 96 -12.25 -9.00 -2.29
N ALA A 97 -13.07 -9.95 -2.76
CA ALA A 97 -13.61 -9.93 -4.12
C ALA A 97 -14.37 -8.63 -4.49
N ASP A 98 -14.97 -7.96 -3.51
CA ASP A 98 -15.75 -6.72 -3.65
C ASP A 98 -14.91 -5.44 -3.81
N ARG A 99 -13.61 -5.50 -3.49
CA ARG A 99 -12.76 -4.31 -3.35
C ARG A 99 -11.50 -4.31 -4.23
N LEU A 100 -11.31 -5.33 -5.06
CA LEU A 100 -10.15 -5.39 -5.97
C LEU A 100 -10.33 -4.47 -7.17
N GLU A 101 -9.22 -3.88 -7.61
CA GLU A 101 -9.11 -3.11 -8.84
C GLU A 101 -7.85 -3.53 -9.59
N LEU A 102 -7.98 -4.10 -10.80
CA LEU A 102 -6.82 -4.47 -11.61
C LEU A 102 -6.22 -3.22 -12.25
N VAL A 103 -5.09 -2.76 -11.72
CA VAL A 103 -4.40 -1.54 -12.19
C VAL A 103 -3.17 -1.83 -13.05
N GLY A 104 -2.66 -3.06 -13.04
CA GLY A 104 -1.43 -3.41 -13.74
C GLY A 104 -0.16 -3.04 -12.97
N VAL A 105 1.00 -3.27 -13.60
CA VAL A 105 2.29 -2.79 -13.08
C VAL A 105 2.46 -1.32 -13.49
N PRO A 106 2.95 -0.43 -12.60
CA PRO A 106 3.39 0.90 -13.01
C PRO A 106 4.39 0.82 -14.16
N ARG A 107 4.05 1.42 -15.30
CA ARG A 107 4.96 1.48 -16.44
C ARG A 107 5.93 2.63 -16.20
N PHE A 108 7.20 2.31 -15.99
CA PHE A 108 8.27 3.29 -15.81
C PHE A 108 8.70 3.97 -17.12
N ASP A 109 7.80 4.07 -18.09
CA ASP A 109 8.09 4.54 -19.45
C ASP A 109 8.69 5.97 -19.41
N ASP A 110 8.18 6.83 -18.52
CA ASP A 110 8.70 8.19 -18.32
C ASP A 110 10.05 8.23 -17.60
N LEU A 111 10.40 7.21 -16.81
CA LEU A 111 11.73 7.10 -16.19
C LEU A 111 12.77 6.61 -17.19
N VAL A 112 12.38 5.77 -18.15
CA VAL A 112 13.27 5.34 -19.25
C VAL A 112 13.72 6.55 -20.08
N ALA A 113 12.84 7.53 -20.26
CA ALA A 113 13.18 8.78 -20.97
C ALA A 113 14.08 9.72 -20.16
N ARG A 114 14.12 9.59 -18.83
CA ARG A 114 15.00 10.36 -17.95
C ARG A 114 16.37 9.67 -17.89
N ARG A 115 17.29 10.06 -18.79
CA ARG A 115 18.71 9.72 -18.59
C ARG A 115 19.13 10.21 -17.20
N PRO A 116 19.65 9.33 -16.32
CA PRO A 116 20.14 9.78 -15.03
C PRO A 116 21.26 10.79 -15.26
N ASP A 117 21.19 11.93 -14.59
CA ASP A 117 22.32 12.86 -14.52
C ASP A 117 23.42 12.18 -13.68
N PRO A 118 24.56 11.79 -14.28
CA PRO A 118 25.62 11.10 -13.56
C PRO A 118 26.18 11.95 -12.42
N THR A 119 26.13 13.27 -12.57
CA THR A 119 26.66 14.25 -11.63
C THR A 119 25.80 14.35 -10.36
N ALA A 120 24.47 14.29 -10.48
CA ALA A 120 23.53 14.31 -9.35
C ALA A 120 23.59 13.05 -8.48
N THR A 121 24.09 11.93 -9.02
CA THR A 121 24.18 10.64 -8.29
C THR A 121 25.38 10.62 -7.34
N LEU A 122 26.47 11.34 -7.68
CA LEU A 122 27.69 11.40 -6.87
C LEU A 122 27.56 12.29 -5.63
N GLU A 123 26.69 13.30 -5.66
CA GLU A 123 26.47 14.20 -4.51
C GLU A 123 25.67 13.54 -3.37
N ARG A 124 24.90 12.47 -3.64
CA ARG A 124 24.08 11.77 -2.63
C ARG A 124 24.84 10.67 -1.86
N ILE A 125 26.10 10.40 -2.21
CA ILE A 125 26.93 9.33 -1.61
C ILE A 125 28.04 9.91 -0.72
N ARG A 126 28.11 11.24 -0.57
CA ARG A 126 28.99 11.94 0.37
C ARG A 126 28.20 12.38 1.60
#